data_AF-K1S2R5-F1
#
_entry.id   AF-K1S2R5-F1
#
_cell.length_a   1.000
_cell.length_b   1.000
_cell.length_c   1.000
_cell.angle_alpha   90.00
_cell.angle_beta   90.00
_cell.angle_gamma   90.00
#
_symmetry.space_group_name_H-M   'P 1'
#
loop_
_entity.id
_entity.type
_entity.pdbx_description
1 polymer ?
#
loop_
_entity_poly.entity_id
_entity_poly.type
_entity_poly.pdbx_seq_one_letter_code
_entity_poly.pdbx_strand_id
1 'polypeptide(L)' 'MDLGKVPPQDIEAEQAVIGSMLTDQDAVSSAIETLKPEDFYREDNKIIYEAILNIYNRAEPID' A
#
# COMPACT_ATOMS: atom_id res chain seq x y z
N MET A 1 32.57 4.90 -3.64
CA MET A 1 31.16 4.72 -3.99
C MET A 1 30.39 4.89 -2.70
N ASP A 2 29.81 6.07 -2.48
CA ASP A 2 28.76 6.20 -1.47
C ASP A 2 27.67 5.20 -1.85
N LEU A 3 27.55 4.10 -1.09
CA LEU A 3 26.34 3.29 -1.12
C LEU A 3 25.23 4.24 -0.65
N GLY A 4 24.49 4.79 -1.62
CA GLY A 4 23.40 5.73 -1.38
C GLY A 4 22.55 5.19 -0.23
N LYS A 5 22.41 6.00 0.82
CA LYS A 5 21.66 5.61 2.02
C LYS A 5 20.31 5.10 1.57
N VAL A 6 20.09 3.80 1.75
CA VAL A 6 18.78 3.21 1.59
C VAL A 6 17.87 3.95 2.59
N PRO A 7 16.77 4.56 2.12
CA PRO A 7 15.84 5.23 3.03
C PRO A 7 15.34 4.22 4.06
N PRO A 8 15.08 4.63 5.31
CA PRO A 8 14.55 3.71 6.31
C PRO A 8 13.24 3.11 5.79
N GLN A 9 13.17 1.78 5.73
CA GLN A 9 11.98 1.03 5.34
C GLN A 9 11.54 0.09 6.46
N ASP A 10 10.23 -0.16 6.54
CA ASP A 10 9.63 -1.14 7.43
C ASP A 10 8.64 -2.01 6.63
N ILE A 11 9.10 -3.21 6.29
CA ILE A 11 8.33 -4.13 5.44
C ILE A 11 7.12 -4.71 6.18
N GLU A 12 7.24 -4.92 7.50
CA GLU A 12 6.12 -5.42 8.31
C GLU A 12 5.02 -4.37 8.38
N ALA A 13 5.38 -3.08 8.50
CA ALA A 13 4.42 -1.99 8.46
C ALA A 13 3.68 -1.93 7.10
N GLU A 14 4.39 -2.04 5.98
CA GLU A 14 3.78 -2.08 4.65
C GLU A 14 2.76 -3.24 4.53
N GLN A 15 3.15 -4.43 5.00
CA GLN A 15 2.28 -5.62 5.00
C GLN A 15 1.07 -5.44 5.91
N ALA A 16 1.24 -4.81 7.08
CA ALA A 16 0.14 -4.54 8.01
C ALA A 16 -0.88 -3.56 7.42
N VAL A 17 -0.43 -2.53 6.70
CA VAL A 17 -1.31 -1.60 5.98
C VAL A 17 -2.12 -2.34 4.92
N ILE A 18 -1.46 -3.11 4.06
CA ILE A 18 -2.12 -3.92 3.03
C ILE A 18 -3.12 -4.90 3.66
N GLY A 19 -2.71 -5.61 4.72
CA GLY A 19 -3.58 -6.53 5.44
C GLY A 19 -4.85 -5.85 5.96
N SER A 20 -4.70 -4.65 6.53
CA SER A 20 -5.83 -3.86 7.04
C SER A 20 -6.77 -3.45 5.89
N MET A 21 -6.22 -2.96 4.78
CA MET A 21 -6.98 -2.58 3.58
C MET A 21 -7.76 -3.73 2.95
N LEU A 22 -7.25 -4.96 3.03
CA LEU A 22 -7.95 -6.15 2.53
C LEU A 22 -9.13 -6.56 3.42
N THR A 23 -9.12 -6.18 4.70
CA THR A 23 -10.16 -6.56 5.67
C THR A 23 -11.19 -5.46 5.91
N ASP A 24 -10.86 -4.21 5.64
CA ASP A 24 -11.65 -3.05 6.01
C ASP A 24 -11.60 -1.96 4.92
N GLN A 25 -12.76 -1.62 4.37
CA GLN A 25 -12.90 -0.59 3.34
C GLN A 25 -12.63 0.83 3.89
N ASP A 26 -12.86 1.07 5.18
CA ASP A 26 -12.52 2.35 5.82
C ASP A 26 -10.99 2.50 5.94
N ALA A 27 -10.27 1.39 6.11
CA ALA A 27 -8.81 1.37 6.09
C ALA A 27 -8.26 1.68 4.68
N VAL A 28 -8.94 1.24 3.61
CA VAL A 28 -8.62 1.66 2.24
C VAL A 28 -8.75 3.17 2.13
N SER A 29 -9.90 3.73 2.49
CA SER A 29 -10.16 5.17 2.43
C SER A 29 -9.14 5.99 3.21
N SER A 30 -8.77 5.54 4.41
CA SER A 30 -7.76 6.20 5.25
C SER A 30 -6.35 6.12 4.63
N ALA A 31 -5.99 4.98 4.06
CA ALA A 31 -4.67 4.77 3.47
C ALA A 31 -4.47 5.63 2.21
N ILE A 32 -5.48 5.74 1.33
CA ILE A 32 -5.38 6.51 0.08
C ILE A 32 -5.27 8.02 0.29
N GLU A 33 -5.70 8.54 1.43
CA GLU A 33 -5.55 9.96 1.78
C GLU A 33 -4.09 10.33 2.06
N THR A 34 -3.28 9.36 2.49
CA THR A 34 -1.93 9.60 3.01
C THR A 34 -0.84 8.96 2.17
N LEU A 35 -1.10 7.78 1.60
CA LEU A 35 -0.10 6.95 0.93
C LEU A 35 -0.31 6.94 -0.59
N LYS A 36 0.80 6.77 -1.31
CA LYS A 36 0.84 6.51 -2.74
C LYS A 36 1.56 5.18 -3.01
N PRO A 37 1.33 4.54 -4.17
CA PRO A 37 2.03 3.32 -4.53
C PRO A 37 3.56 3.43 -4.45
N GLU A 38 4.11 4.60 -4.78
CA GLU A 38 5.56 4.84 -4.76
C GLU A 38 6.16 4.94 -3.36
N ASP A 39 5.33 5.04 -2.32
CA ASP A 39 5.79 5.06 -0.92
C ASP A 39 6.14 3.65 -0.41
N PHE A 40 5.69 2.60 -1.10
CA PHE A 40 6.04 1.22 -0.77
C PHE A 40 7.44 0.89 -1.31
N TYR A 41 8.32 0.43 -0.42
CA TYR A 41 9.68 0.06 -0.75
C TYR A 41 9.73 -1.26 -1.52
N ARG A 42 8.85 -2.22 -1.18
CA ARG A 42 8.76 -3.49 -1.91
C ARG A 42 7.84 -3.37 -3.11
N GLU A 43 8.37 -3.73 -4.27
CA GLU A 43 7.59 -3.78 -5.51
C GLU A 43 6.35 -4.68 -5.40
N ASP A 44 6.46 -5.83 -4.72
CA ASP A 44 5.32 -6.73 -4.51
C ASP A 44 4.19 -6.04 -3.73
N ASN A 45 4.55 -5.28 -2.68
CA ASN A 45 3.58 -4.55 -1.85
C ASN A 45 2.95 -3.39 -2.63
N LYS A 46 3.76 -2.68 -3.42
CA LYS A 46 3.29 -1.65 -4.34
C LYS A 46 2.24 -2.20 -5.31
N ILE A 47 2.52 -3.32 -5.97
CA ILE A 47 1.59 -3.95 -6.94
C ILE A 47 0.26 -4.31 -6.25
N ILE A 48 0.31 -4.85 -5.03
CA ILE A 48 -0.90 -5.21 -4.28
C ILE A 48 -1.70 -3.94 -3.94
N TYR A 49 -1.03 -2.89 -3.47
CA TYR A 49 -1.69 -1.62 -3.16
C TYR A 49 -2.35 -1.01 -4.42
N GLU A 50 -1.67 -1.00 -5.56
CA GLU A 50 -2.25 -0.55 -6.84
C GLU A 50 -3.47 -1.39 -7.26
N ALA A 51 -3.45 -2.70 -7.03
CA ALA A 51 -4.61 -3.56 -7.30
C ALA A 51 -5.81 -3.18 -6.42
N ILE A 52 -5.59 -2.97 -5.12
CA ILE A 52 -6.63 -2.53 -4.17
C ILE A 52 -7.20 -1.17 -4.60
N LEU A 53 -6.36 -0.20 -4.97
CA LEU A 53 -6.79 1.10 -5.51
C LEU A 53 -7.67 0.95 -6.74
N ASN A 54 -7.27 0.09 -7.68
CA ASN A 54 -8.03 -0.11 -8.92
C ASN A 54 -9.42 -0.70 -8.65
N ILE A 55 -9.55 -1.62 -7.69
CA ILE A 55 -10.85 -2.17 -7.30
C ILE A 55 -11.68 -1.09 -6.59
N TYR A 56 -11.10 -0.38 -5.63
CA TYR A 56 -11.77 0.69 -4.89
C TYR A 56 -12.29 1.81 -5.81
N ASN A 57 -11.48 2.25 -6.79
CA ASN A 57 -11.85 3.29 -7.75
C ASN A 57 -12.98 2.89 -8.71
N ARG A 58 -13.20 1.58 -8.92
CA ARG A 58 -14.34 1.07 -9.70
C ARG A 58 -15.65 1.07 -8.91
N ALA A 59 -15.62 1.42 -7.63
CA ALA A 59 -16.73 1.24 -6.70
C ALA A 59 -17.27 -0.21 -6.71
N GLU A 60 -16.42 -1.16 -7.07
CA GLU A 60 -16.71 -2.59 -7.00
C GLU A 60 -16.49 -3.03 -5.55
N PRO A 61 -17.35 -3.91 -5.00
CA PRO A 61 -17.07 -4.54 -3.72
C PRO A 61 -15.70 -5.21 -3.78
N ILE A 62 -14.89 -5.06 -2.73
CA ILE A 62 -13.60 -5.76 -2.59
C ILE A 62 -13.83 -7.24 -2.18
N ASP A 63 -15.04 -7.79 -2.36
CA ASP A 63 -15.43 -9.15 -1.97
C ASP A 63 -15.16 -10.22 -3.05
#